data_AF-A0A537TPA4-F1
#
_entry.id   AF-A0A537TPA4-F1
#
_cell.length_a   1.000
_cell.length_b   1.000
_cell.length_c   1.000
_cell.angle_alpha   90.00
_cell.angle_beta   90.00
_cell.angle_gamma   90.00
#
_symmetry.space_group_name_H-M   'P 1'
#
loop_
_entity.id
_entity.type
_entity.pdbx_description
1 polymer ?
#
loop_
_entity_poly.entity_id
_entity_poly.type
_entity_poly.pdbx_seq_one_letter_code
_entity_poly.pdbx_strand_id
1 'polypeptide(L)'
;MTAALEAHAATLAGGETPAARDLAETLRTLAASGASEEDKLSAALAVVGRFAGACATCPDAAADHGQPVAPPAGCHEHPSHEAHEATVSHEGHEGHEEEPDSSFLRDLRDLRGESLRDPDGESPGGDRPALAADDLTVLQGDAEMAELFIGEALDHLGTIESKLLALEERPGDNGLLNDIFRPFHTIKGNAGALGLLGVQAVAHTVETLLDLARSGRYRIGRTEVDLVLRAVDVLTLMINDIGRRLEGAPPAALGDAAASLVESVKRTIDGGEENEWGLLQQASTAGGP
;
A
#
# COMPACT_ATOMS: atom_id res chain seq x y z
N MET A 1 14.91 -29.18 3.41
CA MET A 1 13.55 -28.64 3.64
C MET A 1 12.95 -29.11 4.96
N THR A 2 12.91 -30.42 5.23
CA THR A 2 12.33 -30.97 6.48
C THR A 2 12.79 -30.24 7.76
N ALA A 3 14.10 -30.08 7.97
CA ALA A 3 14.63 -29.41 9.16
C ALA A 3 14.24 -27.91 9.26
N ALA A 4 14.08 -27.23 8.12
CA ALA A 4 13.66 -25.83 8.08
C ALA A 4 12.17 -25.68 8.45
N LEU A 5 11.32 -26.60 7.97
CA LEU A 5 9.90 -26.64 8.33
C LEU A 5 9.69 -26.96 9.81
N GLU A 6 10.47 -27.90 10.38
CA GLU A 6 10.44 -28.21 11.82
C GLU A 6 10.87 -27.04 12.69
N ALA A 7 11.92 -26.31 12.30
CA ALA A 7 12.38 -25.12 13.00
C ALA A 7 11.31 -24.01 13.01
N HIS A 8 10.68 -23.73 11.86
CA HIS A 8 9.58 -22.76 11.78
C HIS A 8 8.35 -23.18 12.58
N ALA A 9 7.98 -24.46 12.54
CA ALA A 9 6.88 -24.97 13.36
C ALA A 9 7.16 -24.85 14.87
N ALA A 10 8.41 -25.02 15.29
CA ALA A 10 8.80 -24.83 16.69
C ALA A 10 8.67 -23.37 17.14
N THR A 11 9.09 -22.42 16.29
CA THR A 11 8.91 -20.97 16.56
C THR A 11 7.43 -20.59 16.68
N LEU A 12 6.59 -21.10 15.78
CA LEU A 12 5.15 -20.78 15.75
C LEU A 12 4.34 -21.41 16.89
N ALA A 13 4.77 -22.57 17.39
CA ALA A 13 4.10 -23.23 18.50
C ALA A 13 4.24 -22.49 19.85
N GLY A 14 5.19 -21.55 19.95
CA GLY A 14 5.28 -20.62 21.07
C GLY A 14 4.27 -19.47 21.02
N GLY A 15 3.52 -19.32 19.92
CA GLY A 15 2.50 -18.28 19.76
C GLY A 15 1.24 -18.54 20.60
N GLU A 16 0.65 -17.48 21.14
CA GLU A 16 -0.54 -17.58 22.00
C GLU A 16 -1.85 -17.80 21.22
N THR A 17 -1.85 -17.53 19.91
CA THR A 17 -3.06 -17.59 19.07
C THR A 17 -3.38 -19.01 18.57
N PRO A 18 -4.66 -19.39 18.46
CA PRO A 18 -5.06 -20.67 17.88
C PRO A 18 -4.54 -20.86 16.44
N ALA A 19 -4.53 -19.80 15.64
CA ALA A 19 -4.08 -19.83 14.26
C ALA A 19 -2.57 -20.16 14.15
N ALA A 20 -1.72 -19.61 15.03
CA ALA A 20 -0.30 -19.93 15.05
C ALA A 20 -0.03 -21.42 15.38
N ARG A 21 -0.88 -22.02 16.24
CA ARG A 21 -0.78 -23.45 16.58
C ARG A 21 -1.20 -24.35 15.41
N ASP A 22 -2.28 -24.03 14.72
CA ASP A 22 -2.74 -24.76 13.53
C ASP A 22 -1.72 -24.70 12.38
N LEU A 23 -1.08 -23.54 12.19
CA LEU A 23 -0.01 -23.38 11.21
C LEU A 23 1.21 -24.23 11.58
N ALA A 24 1.61 -24.21 12.87
CA ALA A 24 2.72 -25.02 13.36
C ALA A 24 2.46 -26.52 13.17
N GLU A 25 1.24 -27.00 13.40
CA GLU A 25 0.88 -28.40 13.17
C GLU A 25 0.93 -28.76 11.68
N THR A 26 0.37 -27.90 10.82
CA THR A 26 0.40 -28.09 9.36
C THR A 26 1.83 -28.21 8.82
N LEU A 27 2.74 -27.37 9.29
CA LEU A 27 4.15 -27.41 8.89
C LEU A 27 4.87 -28.67 9.36
N ARG A 28 4.55 -29.19 10.56
CA ARG A 28 5.09 -30.49 11.04
C ARG A 28 4.61 -31.66 10.21
N THR A 29 3.32 -31.69 9.86
CA THR A 29 2.76 -32.75 9.00
C THR A 29 3.41 -32.72 7.61
N LEU A 30 3.68 -31.53 7.08
CA LEU A 30 4.38 -31.39 5.80
C LEU A 30 5.85 -31.81 5.90
N ALA A 31 6.55 -31.48 6.99
CA ALA A 31 7.92 -31.90 7.24
C ALA A 31 8.04 -33.44 7.33
N ALA A 32 7.11 -34.09 8.02
CA ALA A 32 7.04 -35.55 8.18
C ALA A 32 6.56 -36.30 6.93
N SER A 33 6.08 -35.59 5.90
CA SER A 33 5.64 -36.21 4.66
C SER A 33 6.83 -36.77 3.86
N GLY A 34 6.60 -37.88 3.14
CA GLY A 34 7.56 -38.46 2.20
C GLY A 34 7.65 -37.74 0.85
N ALA A 35 7.08 -36.53 0.74
CA ALA A 35 7.06 -35.74 -0.49
C ALA A 35 8.46 -35.23 -0.86
N SER A 36 8.65 -34.90 -2.14
CA SER A 36 9.91 -34.32 -2.63
C SER A 36 10.17 -32.95 -2.00
N GLU A 37 11.42 -32.51 -1.99
CA GLU A 37 11.80 -31.21 -1.40
C GLU A 37 11.14 -30.03 -2.14
N GLU A 38 10.89 -30.16 -3.45
CA GLU A 38 10.19 -29.16 -4.27
C GLU A 38 8.70 -29.10 -3.94
N ASP A 39 8.05 -30.26 -3.76
CA ASP A 39 6.63 -30.32 -3.37
C ASP A 39 6.42 -29.77 -1.95
N LYS A 40 7.36 -30.04 -1.04
CA LYS A 40 7.37 -29.48 0.31
C LYS A 40 7.51 -27.96 0.29
N LEU A 41 8.36 -27.41 -0.57
CA LEU A 41 8.52 -25.97 -0.71
C LEU A 41 7.25 -25.32 -1.25
N SER A 42 6.69 -25.88 -2.33
CA SER A 42 5.46 -25.39 -2.96
C SER A 42 4.27 -25.42 -1.99
N ALA A 43 4.10 -26.53 -1.27
CA ALA A 43 3.05 -26.67 -0.27
C ALA A 43 3.25 -25.74 0.94
N ALA A 44 4.49 -25.56 1.41
CA ALA A 44 4.79 -24.64 2.50
C ALA A 44 4.49 -23.19 2.12
N LEU A 45 4.88 -22.76 0.91
CA LEU A 45 4.55 -21.43 0.38
C LEU A 45 3.04 -21.23 0.25
N ALA A 46 2.29 -22.25 -0.19
CA ALA A 46 0.84 -22.18 -0.26
C ALA A 46 0.17 -22.07 1.13
N VAL A 47 0.74 -22.72 2.15
CA VAL A 47 0.25 -22.66 3.54
C VAL A 47 0.56 -21.29 4.17
N VAL A 48 1.78 -20.78 4.00
CA VAL A 48 2.19 -19.44 4.48
C VAL A 48 1.43 -18.34 3.74
N GLY A 49 1.18 -18.51 2.44
CA GLY A 49 0.36 -17.61 1.63
C GLY A 49 -1.08 -17.50 2.12
N ARG A 50 -1.67 -18.58 2.65
CA ARG A 50 -2.99 -18.55 3.30
C ARG A 50 -3.00 -17.78 4.62
N PHE A 51 -1.88 -17.68 5.33
CA PHE A 51 -1.73 -16.86 6.54
C PHE A 51 -1.42 -15.40 6.23
N ALA A 52 -0.68 -15.12 5.16
CA ALA A 52 -0.52 -13.77 4.62
C ALA A 52 -1.83 -13.22 4.00
N GLY A 53 -2.81 -14.10 3.73
CA GLY A 53 -4.10 -13.78 3.12
C GLY A 53 -5.32 -13.95 4.03
N ALA A 54 -5.16 -14.04 5.35
CA ALA A 54 -6.29 -14.14 6.29
C ALA A 54 -6.98 -12.77 6.50
N CYS A 55 -7.50 -12.19 5.42
CA CYS A 55 -8.61 -11.25 5.44
C CYS A 55 -9.89 -12.08 5.63
N ALA A 56 -10.31 -12.25 6.88
CA ALA A 56 -11.56 -12.92 7.21
C ALA A 56 -12.74 -11.95 6.99
N THR A 57 -13.29 -11.90 5.77
CA THR A 57 -14.73 -11.91 5.47
C THR A 57 -14.95 -11.96 3.95
N CYS A 58 -15.06 -13.16 3.39
CA CYS A 58 -15.85 -13.45 2.19
C CYS A 58 -16.28 -14.93 2.26
N PRO A 59 -17.57 -15.25 2.44
CA PRO A 59 -18.08 -16.59 2.23
C PRO A 59 -18.55 -16.69 0.77
N ASP A 60 -17.76 -17.37 -0.08
CA ASP A 60 -18.23 -18.21 -1.19
C ASP A 60 -17.11 -18.43 -2.21
N ALA A 61 -16.35 -19.50 -2.01
CA ALA A 61 -15.59 -20.14 -3.08
C ALA A 61 -15.28 -21.59 -2.70
N ALA A 62 -16.33 -22.39 -2.53
CA ALA A 62 -16.22 -23.83 -2.38
C ALA A 62 -17.38 -24.54 -3.09
N ALA A 63 -17.36 -24.56 -4.43
CA ALA A 63 -17.90 -25.64 -5.27
C ALA A 63 -17.69 -25.29 -6.75
N ASP A 64 -16.85 -26.03 -7.45
CA ASP A 64 -17.29 -26.97 -8.50
C ASP A 64 -16.13 -27.33 -9.45
N HIS A 65 -15.97 -28.62 -9.67
CA HIS A 65 -14.93 -29.21 -10.49
C HIS A 65 -15.48 -29.53 -11.89
N GLY A 66 -14.82 -28.99 -12.93
CA GLY A 66 -14.60 -29.72 -14.19
C GLY A 66 -15.53 -29.42 -15.38
N GLN A 67 -14.98 -28.74 -16.40
CA GLN A 67 -14.77 -29.25 -17.78
C GLN A 67 -14.40 -28.09 -18.73
N PRO A 68 -13.63 -28.33 -19.81
CA PRO A 68 -13.19 -27.30 -20.74
C PRO A 68 -14.25 -27.05 -21.82
N VAL A 69 -14.61 -25.78 -22.03
CA VAL A 69 -15.45 -25.35 -23.16
C VAL A 69 -14.63 -24.56 -24.18
N ALA A 70 -14.67 -25.02 -25.42
CA ALA A 70 -14.01 -24.43 -26.59
C ALA A 70 -14.70 -23.12 -27.04
N PRO A 71 -14.01 -22.23 -27.78
CA PRO A 71 -14.58 -20.97 -28.23
C PRO A 71 -15.31 -21.11 -29.58
N PRO A 72 -16.40 -20.38 -29.83
CA PRO A 72 -16.87 -20.12 -31.19
C PRO A 72 -16.38 -18.78 -31.73
N ALA A 73 -16.25 -18.77 -33.06
CA ALA A 73 -15.65 -17.76 -33.92
C ALA A 73 -16.62 -16.64 -34.38
N GLY A 74 -16.04 -15.48 -34.74
CA GLY A 74 -16.59 -14.49 -35.69
C GLY A 74 -17.76 -13.63 -35.18
N CYS A 75 -17.97 -12.37 -35.56
CA CYS A 75 -17.42 -11.51 -36.61
C CYS A 75 -17.80 -10.04 -36.33
N HIS A 76 -17.10 -9.13 -37.01
CA HIS A 76 -17.53 -7.82 -37.55
C HIS A 76 -17.09 -6.51 -36.88
N GLU A 77 -16.36 -5.77 -37.72
CA GLU A 77 -15.85 -4.39 -37.68
C GLU A 77 -16.93 -3.32 -37.92
N HIS A 78 -16.77 -2.17 -37.24
CA HIS A 78 -16.96 -0.74 -37.63
C HIS A 78 -18.32 -0.26 -38.23
N PRO A 79 -18.67 1.06 -38.26
CA PRO A 79 -17.80 2.24 -38.13
C PRO A 79 -18.33 3.43 -37.28
N SER A 80 -17.43 4.41 -37.14
CA SER A 80 -17.54 5.84 -36.83
C SER A 80 -18.90 6.54 -37.00
N HIS A 81 -19.23 7.43 -36.06
CA HIS A 81 -20.03 8.62 -36.34
C HIS A 81 -19.51 9.84 -35.58
N GLU A 82 -19.38 10.92 -36.35
CA GLU A 82 -18.82 12.23 -36.04
C GLU A 82 -19.74 13.09 -35.15
N ALA A 83 -19.07 14.02 -34.45
CA ALA A 83 -19.45 15.40 -34.16
C ALA A 83 -20.94 15.74 -33.99
N HIS A 84 -21.30 16.13 -32.78
CA HIS A 84 -22.30 17.18 -32.56
C HIS A 84 -21.78 18.21 -31.56
N GLU A 85 -21.44 19.37 -32.09
CA GLU A 85 -21.36 20.62 -31.34
C GLU A 85 -22.73 20.93 -30.72
N ALA A 86 -22.75 21.18 -29.42
CA ALA A 86 -23.87 21.79 -28.73
C ALA A 86 -23.36 23.03 -28.01
N THR A 87 -23.56 24.18 -28.66
CA THR A 87 -23.52 25.50 -28.04
C THR A 87 -24.70 25.66 -27.09
N VAL A 88 -24.45 25.95 -25.81
CA VAL A 88 -25.41 26.64 -24.94
C VAL A 88 -24.67 27.69 -24.12
N SER A 89 -25.16 28.91 -24.25
CA SER A 89 -24.78 30.09 -23.51
C SER A 89 -25.38 30.12 -22.10
N HIS A 90 -24.71 30.91 -21.25
CA HIS A 90 -25.29 31.89 -20.32
C HIS A 90 -25.37 31.56 -18.80
N GLU A 91 -24.79 32.52 -18.04
CA GLU A 91 -25.14 33.04 -16.71
C GLU A 91 -24.59 32.37 -15.44
N GLY A 92 -23.56 33.02 -14.88
CA GLY A 92 -23.69 33.76 -13.62
C GLY A 92 -23.89 32.94 -12.33
N HIS A 93 -22.79 32.69 -11.62
CA HIS A 93 -22.83 32.69 -10.16
C HIS A 93 -21.52 33.21 -9.57
N GLU A 94 -21.63 34.31 -8.84
CA GLU A 94 -20.61 34.84 -7.94
C GLU A 94 -20.45 33.84 -6.79
N GLY A 95 -19.26 33.28 -6.64
CA GLY A 95 -18.87 32.46 -5.50
C GLY A 95 -17.56 33.01 -4.95
N HIS A 96 -17.60 33.44 -3.69
CA HIS A 96 -16.43 33.85 -2.93
C HIS A 96 -15.27 32.85 -3.11
N GLU A 97 -14.15 33.33 -3.66
CA GLU A 97 -12.86 32.65 -3.58
C GLU A 97 -12.41 32.68 -2.11
N GLU A 98 -12.77 31.66 -1.34
CA GLU A 98 -12.00 31.34 -0.13
C GLU A 98 -10.70 30.70 -0.60
N GLU A 99 -9.64 31.49 -0.63
CA GLU A 99 -8.29 30.97 -0.85
C GLU A 99 -7.98 29.88 0.18
N PRO A 100 -7.52 28.68 -0.24
CA PRO A 100 -7.03 27.70 0.70
C PRO A 100 -5.78 28.27 1.40
N ASP A 101 -5.78 28.16 2.73
CA ASP A 101 -4.80 28.75 3.63
C ASP A 101 -3.34 28.56 3.14
N SER A 102 -2.76 29.68 2.70
CA SER A 102 -1.40 29.82 2.13
C SER A 102 -0.25 29.51 3.11
N SER A 103 -0.54 28.84 4.24
CA SER A 103 0.44 28.34 5.19
C SER A 103 1.15 27.08 4.69
N PHE A 104 0.46 26.18 3.96
CA PHE A 104 1.04 24.91 3.50
C PHE A 104 2.02 25.04 2.32
N LEU A 105 1.77 25.97 1.39
CA LEU A 105 2.71 26.26 0.28
C LEU A 105 3.99 26.97 0.73
N ARG A 106 4.05 27.45 1.98
CA ARG A 106 5.30 27.92 2.60
C ARG A 106 6.13 26.73 3.11
N ASP A 107 5.52 25.78 3.79
CA ASP A 107 6.21 24.61 4.36
C ASP A 107 6.89 23.71 3.30
N LEU A 108 6.28 23.56 2.11
CA LEU A 108 6.87 22.81 0.99
C LEU A 108 8.01 23.56 0.26
N ARG A 109 8.06 24.89 0.38
CA ARG A 109 9.14 25.71 -0.21
C ARG A 109 10.40 25.66 0.65
N ASP A 110 10.25 25.51 1.96
CA ASP A 110 11.35 25.44 2.92
C ASP A 110 12.11 24.10 2.83
N LEU A 111 11.43 22.98 2.51
CA LEU A 111 12.09 21.69 2.26
C LEU A 111 12.93 21.63 0.98
N ARG A 112 12.68 22.53 0.01
CA ARG A 112 13.41 22.58 -1.26
C ARG A 112 14.65 23.48 -1.24
N GLY A 113 14.89 24.21 -0.16
CA GLY A 113 16.05 25.08 -0.10
C GLY A 113 16.25 25.73 1.25
N GLU A 114 16.79 24.99 2.22
CA GLU A 114 17.70 25.58 3.21
C GLU A 114 18.60 24.50 3.81
N SER A 115 19.90 24.80 3.81
CA SER A 115 20.97 24.02 4.43
C SER A 115 20.87 24.17 5.95
N LEU A 116 20.17 23.27 6.64
CA LEU A 116 20.24 23.19 8.10
C LEU A 116 21.58 22.58 8.52
N ARG A 117 22.56 23.46 8.77
CA ARG A 117 23.58 23.24 9.78
C ARG A 117 23.03 23.80 11.08
N ASP A 118 22.68 22.93 12.01
CA ASP A 118 22.58 23.33 13.42
C ASP A 118 23.83 22.84 14.18
N PRO A 119 24.53 23.76 14.89
CA PRO A 119 25.51 23.41 15.90
C PRO A 119 24.76 22.98 17.18
N ASP A 120 25.34 22.05 17.94
CA ASP A 120 24.82 21.54 19.21
C ASP A 120 23.65 20.54 19.02
N GLY A 121 23.86 19.24 18.83
CA GLY A 121 24.67 18.37 19.69
C GLY A 121 23.92 17.94 20.96
N GLU A 122 22.68 17.43 20.86
CA GLU A 122 22.11 16.43 21.79
C GLU A 122 20.82 15.81 21.20
N SER A 123 20.78 14.48 21.06
CA SER A 123 19.65 13.73 20.47
C SER A 123 18.75 13.15 21.58
N PRO A 124 17.44 13.45 21.63
CA PRO A 124 16.56 12.84 22.62
C PRO A 124 16.19 11.42 22.21
N GLY A 125 16.76 10.45 22.94
CA GLY A 125 16.47 9.02 22.79
C GLY A 125 15.03 8.66 23.22
N GLY A 126 14.38 7.88 22.36
CA GLY A 126 13.14 7.16 22.64
C GLY A 126 12.90 6.14 21.53
N ASP A 127 12.61 4.89 21.90
CA ASP A 127 12.39 3.70 21.06
C ASP A 127 11.28 3.89 19.99
N ARG A 128 11.53 4.71 18.97
CA ARG A 128 10.80 4.63 17.70
C ARG A 128 11.52 3.61 16.84
N PRO A 129 10.84 2.60 16.28
CA PRO A 129 11.46 1.79 15.24
C PRO A 129 11.72 2.73 14.06
N ALA A 130 12.95 3.24 13.96
CA ALA A 130 13.43 3.89 12.76
C ALA A 130 13.13 2.92 11.62
N LEU A 131 12.36 3.37 10.63
CA LEU A 131 12.14 2.57 9.42
C LEU A 131 13.52 2.07 8.97
N ALA A 132 13.67 0.75 8.93
CA ALA A 132 14.97 0.12 8.78
C ALA A 132 15.66 0.70 7.54
N ALA A 133 16.96 1.01 7.66
CA ALA A 133 17.72 1.59 6.57
C ALA A 133 17.69 0.67 5.34
N ASP A 134 17.43 1.24 4.17
CA ASP A 134 17.42 0.49 2.91
C ASP A 134 18.80 -0.10 2.62
N ASP A 135 18.84 -1.40 2.35
CA ASP A 135 20.01 -2.12 1.89
C ASP A 135 20.09 -2.02 0.36
N LEU A 136 21.06 -1.25 -0.13
CA LEU A 136 21.23 -1.02 -1.58
C LEU A 136 22.14 -2.06 -2.24
N THR A 137 22.58 -3.11 -1.53
CA THR A 137 23.57 -4.08 -2.04
C THR A 137 23.15 -4.69 -3.38
N VAL A 138 21.85 -5.03 -3.53
CA VAL A 138 21.32 -5.58 -4.79
C VAL A 138 21.44 -4.57 -5.93
N LEU A 139 21.01 -3.32 -5.70
CA LEU A 139 21.01 -2.26 -6.70
C LEU A 139 22.43 -1.76 -7.05
N GLN A 140 23.36 -1.80 -6.09
CA GLN A 140 24.77 -1.49 -6.35
C GLN A 140 25.44 -2.52 -7.26
N GLY A 141 24.97 -3.77 -7.25
CA GLY A 141 25.46 -4.83 -8.11
C GLY A 141 24.88 -4.83 -9.52
N ASP A 142 23.76 -4.12 -9.73
CA ASP A 142 23.01 -4.12 -10.99
C ASP A 142 22.38 -2.74 -11.26
N ALA A 143 23.10 -1.92 -12.01
CA ALA A 143 22.67 -0.56 -12.34
C ALA A 143 21.45 -0.52 -13.27
N GLU A 144 21.29 -1.49 -14.17
CA GLU A 144 20.14 -1.56 -15.07
C GLU A 144 18.86 -1.86 -14.27
N MET A 145 18.94 -2.78 -13.30
CA MET A 145 17.85 -3.05 -12.36
C MET A 145 17.50 -1.82 -11.52
N ALA A 146 18.50 -1.05 -11.08
CA ALA A 146 18.26 0.18 -10.33
C ALA A 146 17.54 1.24 -11.16
N GLU A 147 17.99 1.50 -12.39
CA GLU A 147 17.35 2.43 -13.32
C GLU A 147 15.91 2.01 -13.63
N LEU A 148 15.68 0.72 -13.89
CA LEU A 148 14.36 0.18 -14.16
C LEU A 148 13.42 0.36 -12.96
N PHE A 149 13.86 -0.05 -11.76
CA PHE A 149 13.04 0.09 -10.55
C PHE A 149 12.70 1.56 -10.26
N ILE A 150 13.69 2.46 -10.33
CA ILE A 150 13.48 3.89 -10.07
C ILE A 150 12.48 4.46 -11.07
N GLY A 151 12.67 4.17 -12.36
CA GLY A 151 11.76 4.64 -13.42
C GLY A 151 10.34 4.12 -13.24
N GLU A 152 10.16 2.81 -13.09
CA GLU A 152 8.83 2.19 -12.92
C GLU A 152 8.12 2.68 -11.65
N ALA A 153 8.85 2.82 -10.54
CA ALA A 153 8.27 3.28 -9.29
C ALA A 153 7.80 4.74 -9.40
N LEU A 154 8.57 5.61 -10.05
CA LEU A 154 8.16 7.01 -10.29
C LEU A 154 6.95 7.10 -11.24
N ASP A 155 6.90 6.29 -12.29
CA ASP A 155 5.74 6.23 -13.21
C ASP A 155 4.47 5.75 -12.50
N HIS A 156 4.61 4.76 -11.62
CA HIS A 156 3.51 4.30 -10.75
C HIS A 156 3.01 5.40 -9.81
N LEU A 157 3.92 6.14 -9.20
CA LEU A 157 3.57 7.26 -8.31
C LEU A 157 2.86 8.39 -9.05
N GLY A 158 3.32 8.77 -10.25
CA GLY A 158 2.62 9.75 -11.09
C GLY A 158 1.23 9.27 -11.52
N THR A 159 1.08 7.98 -11.81
CA THR A 159 -0.23 7.38 -12.11
C THR A 159 -1.16 7.46 -10.89
N ILE A 160 -0.67 7.13 -9.69
CA ILE A 160 -1.43 7.23 -8.44
C ILE A 160 -1.92 8.66 -8.21
N GLU A 161 -1.02 9.65 -8.32
CA GLU A 161 -1.34 11.07 -8.08
C GLU A 161 -2.49 11.54 -8.97
N SER A 162 -2.44 11.23 -10.27
CA SER A 162 -3.49 11.60 -11.22
C SER A 162 -4.87 11.01 -10.88
N LYS A 163 -4.88 9.81 -10.31
CA LYS A 163 -6.11 9.08 -9.96
C LYS A 163 -6.66 9.49 -8.60
N LEU A 164 -5.81 9.93 -7.68
CA LEU A 164 -6.23 10.41 -6.36
C LEU A 164 -7.11 11.65 -6.46
N LEU A 165 -6.81 12.56 -7.38
CA LEU A 165 -7.65 13.72 -7.66
C LEU A 165 -9.07 13.30 -8.08
N ALA A 166 -9.18 12.30 -8.95
CA ALA A 166 -10.47 11.75 -9.36
C ALA A 166 -11.19 11.00 -8.24
N LEU A 167 -10.44 10.38 -7.32
CA LEU A 167 -10.98 9.67 -6.15
C LEU A 167 -11.54 10.67 -5.13
N GLU A 168 -10.94 11.86 -4.98
CA GLU A 168 -11.45 12.91 -4.10
C GLU A 168 -12.87 13.34 -4.48
N GLU A 169 -13.15 13.44 -5.78
CA GLU A 169 -14.48 13.75 -6.31
C GLU A 169 -15.45 12.56 -6.19
N ARG A 170 -14.93 11.32 -6.23
CA ARG A 170 -15.71 10.07 -6.25
C ARG A 170 -15.17 9.05 -5.23
N PRO A 171 -15.28 9.31 -3.91
CA PRO A 171 -14.63 8.50 -2.88
C PRO A 171 -15.15 7.06 -2.75
N GLY A 172 -16.31 6.75 -3.33
CA GLY A 172 -16.89 5.40 -3.35
C GLY A 172 -16.59 4.60 -4.63
N ASP A 173 -15.79 5.14 -5.55
CA ASP A 173 -15.48 4.48 -6.82
C ASP A 173 -14.43 3.38 -6.63
N ASN A 174 -14.91 2.14 -6.49
CA ASN A 174 -14.06 0.96 -6.37
C ASN A 174 -13.15 0.73 -7.58
N GLY A 175 -13.51 1.24 -8.77
CA GLY A 175 -12.65 1.21 -9.94
C GLY A 175 -11.39 2.03 -9.68
N LEU A 176 -11.56 3.28 -9.25
CA LEU A 176 -10.46 4.18 -8.90
C LEU A 176 -9.60 3.64 -7.74
N LEU A 177 -10.23 3.10 -6.70
CA LEU A 177 -9.51 2.51 -5.57
C LEU A 177 -8.59 1.35 -6.01
N ASN A 178 -9.09 0.43 -6.84
CA ASN A 178 -8.27 -0.67 -7.37
C ASN A 178 -7.13 -0.17 -8.26
N ASP A 179 -7.40 0.88 -9.02
CA ASP A 179 -6.49 1.50 -9.96
C ASP A 179 -5.35 2.29 -9.28
N ILE A 180 -5.53 2.67 -8.02
CA ILE A 180 -4.52 3.27 -7.13
C ILE A 180 -3.82 2.17 -6.30
N PHE A 181 -4.58 1.20 -5.78
CA PHE A 181 -4.06 0.09 -4.99
C PHE A 181 -3.00 -0.74 -5.73
N ARG A 182 -3.25 -1.05 -7.01
CA ARG A 182 -2.35 -1.91 -7.82
C ARG A 182 -0.92 -1.34 -7.92
N PRO A 183 -0.70 -0.07 -8.31
CA PRO A 183 0.63 0.54 -8.28
C PRO A 183 1.34 0.45 -6.92
N PHE A 184 0.65 0.73 -5.81
CA PHE A 184 1.24 0.59 -4.47
C PHE A 184 1.65 -0.86 -4.16
N HIS A 185 0.80 -1.82 -4.53
CA HIS A 185 1.10 -3.24 -4.36
C HIS A 185 2.35 -3.68 -5.14
N THR A 186 2.50 -3.19 -6.38
CA THR A 186 3.70 -3.43 -7.19
C THR A 186 4.94 -2.80 -6.57
N ILE A 187 4.87 -1.52 -6.16
CA ILE A 187 6.00 -0.83 -5.51
C ILE A 187 6.43 -1.58 -4.25
N LYS A 188 5.48 -1.99 -3.39
CA LYS A 188 5.77 -2.78 -2.18
C LYS A 188 6.48 -4.09 -2.53
N GLY A 189 5.95 -4.83 -3.50
CA GLY A 189 6.52 -6.12 -3.93
C GLY A 189 7.95 -5.98 -4.42
N ASN A 190 8.19 -5.01 -5.31
CA ASN A 190 9.51 -4.73 -5.86
C ASN A 190 10.48 -4.24 -4.78
N ALA A 191 10.05 -3.29 -3.93
CA ALA A 191 10.87 -2.79 -2.82
C ALA A 191 11.29 -3.91 -1.86
N GLY A 192 10.37 -4.81 -1.51
CA GLY A 192 10.67 -5.96 -0.65
C GLY A 192 11.65 -6.95 -1.28
N ALA A 193 11.54 -7.19 -2.59
CA ALA A 193 12.48 -8.04 -3.32
C ALA A 193 13.90 -7.43 -3.41
N LEU A 194 13.99 -6.09 -3.40
CA LEU A 194 15.23 -5.34 -3.54
C LEU A 194 15.88 -4.95 -2.20
N GLY A 195 15.28 -5.30 -1.05
CA GLY A 195 15.81 -4.94 0.28
C GLY A 195 15.56 -3.49 0.71
N LEU A 196 14.65 -2.79 0.03
CA LEU A 196 14.27 -1.41 0.30
C LEU A 196 13.16 -1.34 1.37
N LEU A 197 13.53 -1.70 2.61
CA LEU A 197 12.58 -1.88 3.71
C LEU A 197 11.82 -0.60 4.09
N GLY A 198 12.46 0.57 3.98
CA GLY A 198 11.81 1.84 4.23
C GLY A 198 10.71 2.12 3.22
N VAL A 199 11.02 1.96 1.93
CA VAL A 199 10.06 2.13 0.82
C VAL A 199 8.93 1.11 0.95
N GLN A 200 9.26 -0.15 1.22
CA GLN A 200 8.29 -1.22 1.41
C GLN A 200 7.32 -0.91 2.56
N ALA A 201 7.82 -0.40 3.69
CA ALA A 201 7.00 -0.10 4.86
C ALA A 201 5.98 1.01 4.61
N VAL A 202 6.39 2.09 3.93
CA VAL A 202 5.47 3.19 3.56
C VAL A 202 4.42 2.68 2.57
N ALA A 203 4.85 2.02 1.50
CA ALA A 203 3.94 1.47 0.48
C ALA A 203 2.93 0.47 1.09
N HIS A 204 3.39 -0.42 1.97
CA HIS A 204 2.53 -1.38 2.65
C HIS A 204 1.48 -0.70 3.53
N THR A 205 1.86 0.32 4.31
CA THR A 205 0.93 0.99 5.23
C THR A 205 -0.23 1.67 4.46
N VAL A 206 0.08 2.28 3.32
CA VAL A 206 -0.91 2.89 2.43
C VAL A 206 -1.75 1.83 1.72
N GLU A 207 -1.12 0.74 1.28
CA GLU A 207 -1.83 -0.40 0.69
C GLU A 207 -2.87 -0.97 1.65
N THR A 208 -2.58 -1.05 2.95
CA THR A 208 -3.55 -1.50 3.97
C THR A 208 -4.76 -0.57 4.04
N LEU A 209 -4.57 0.74 4.07
CA LEU A 209 -5.68 1.71 4.05
C LEU A 209 -6.57 1.52 2.82
N LEU A 210 -5.95 1.39 1.64
CA LEU A 210 -6.65 1.20 0.38
C LEU A 210 -7.35 -0.17 0.28
N ASP A 211 -6.77 -1.22 0.86
CA ASP A 211 -7.37 -2.55 0.97
C ASP A 211 -8.67 -2.52 1.80
N LEU A 212 -8.62 -1.84 2.96
CA LEU A 212 -9.80 -1.64 3.80
C LEU A 212 -10.89 -0.87 3.05
N ALA A 213 -10.51 0.17 2.31
CA ALA A 213 -11.43 0.97 1.52
C ALA A 213 -12.12 0.15 0.40
N ARG A 214 -11.34 -0.58 -0.40
CA ARG A 214 -11.89 -1.39 -1.52
C ARG A 214 -12.70 -2.60 -1.05
N SER A 215 -12.41 -3.10 0.15
CA SER A 215 -13.21 -4.16 0.78
C SER A 215 -14.50 -3.64 1.42
N GLY A 216 -14.73 -2.33 1.40
CA GLY A 216 -15.91 -1.70 2.01
C GLY A 216 -15.87 -1.69 3.53
N ARG A 217 -14.71 -1.95 4.14
CA ARG A 217 -14.48 -1.94 5.59
C ARG A 217 -14.03 -0.57 6.12
N TYR A 218 -13.81 0.38 5.22
CA TYR A 218 -13.37 1.73 5.54
C TYR A 218 -13.88 2.70 4.47
N ARG A 219 -14.26 3.92 4.85
CA ARG A 219 -14.66 4.95 3.90
C ARG A 219 -13.54 5.97 3.74
N ILE A 220 -12.99 6.07 2.53
CA ILE A 220 -12.02 7.12 2.18
C ILE A 220 -12.74 8.46 2.00
N GLY A 221 -12.20 9.51 2.62
CA GLY A 221 -12.57 10.91 2.45
C GLY A 221 -11.33 11.77 2.21
N ARG A 222 -11.48 13.08 2.44
CA ARG A 222 -10.40 14.07 2.19
C ARG A 222 -9.14 13.78 3.00
N THR A 223 -9.30 13.49 4.28
CA THR A 223 -8.18 13.20 5.19
C THR A 223 -7.33 12.03 4.70
N GLU A 224 -7.97 10.98 4.19
CA GLU A 224 -7.29 9.79 3.69
C GLU A 224 -6.65 10.06 2.34
N VAL A 225 -7.32 10.77 1.44
CA VAL A 225 -6.72 11.20 0.16
C VAL A 225 -5.46 12.03 0.41
N ASP A 226 -5.50 12.98 1.35
CA ASP A 226 -4.33 13.78 1.74
C ASP A 226 -3.19 12.90 2.31
N LEU A 227 -3.53 11.86 3.08
CA LEU A 227 -2.53 10.91 3.58
C LEU A 227 -1.88 10.12 2.45
N VAL A 228 -2.66 9.67 1.45
CA VAL A 228 -2.12 8.95 0.30
C VAL A 228 -1.25 9.88 -0.55
N LEU A 229 -1.65 11.13 -0.78
CA LEU A 229 -0.82 12.12 -1.48
C LEU A 229 0.50 12.38 -0.76
N ARG A 230 0.48 12.58 0.56
CA ARG A 230 1.73 12.69 1.35
C ARG A 230 2.60 11.45 1.23
N ALA A 231 2.01 10.26 1.10
CA ALA A 231 2.77 9.05 0.88
C ALA A 231 3.41 8.99 -0.51
N VAL A 232 2.72 9.48 -1.54
CA VAL A 232 3.30 9.66 -2.87
C VAL A 232 4.52 10.57 -2.81
N ASP A 233 4.42 11.70 -2.10
CA ASP A 233 5.54 12.64 -1.95
C ASP A 233 6.74 11.99 -1.23
N VAL A 234 6.48 11.34 -0.09
CA VAL A 234 7.54 10.67 0.69
C VAL A 234 8.20 9.56 -0.11
N LEU A 235 7.42 8.70 -0.79
CA LEU A 235 7.96 7.63 -1.63
C LEU A 235 8.78 8.20 -2.80
N THR A 236 8.31 9.28 -3.43
CA THR A 236 9.05 9.97 -4.49
C THR A 236 10.40 10.46 -3.99
N LEU A 237 10.45 11.06 -2.79
CA LEU A 237 11.70 11.50 -2.18
C LEU A 237 12.63 10.33 -1.86
N MET A 238 12.10 9.24 -1.32
CA MET A 238 12.89 8.04 -0.99
C MET A 238 13.45 7.36 -2.24
N ILE A 239 12.66 7.23 -3.31
CA ILE A 239 13.11 6.63 -4.58
C ILE A 239 14.19 7.49 -5.23
N ASN A 240 14.04 8.81 -5.23
CA ASN A 240 15.07 9.72 -5.72
C ASN A 240 16.35 9.68 -4.85
N ASP A 241 16.21 9.51 -3.53
CA ASP A 241 17.35 9.34 -2.61
C ASP A 241 18.13 8.06 -2.90
N ILE A 242 17.47 6.98 -3.30
CA ILE A 242 18.13 5.74 -3.75
C ILE A 242 19.04 6.04 -4.94
N GLY A 243 18.53 6.70 -5.98
CA GLY A 243 19.33 7.08 -7.15
C GLY A 243 20.56 7.91 -6.77
N ARG A 244 20.37 8.93 -5.93
CA ARG A 244 21.47 9.77 -5.43
C ARG A 244 22.51 8.98 -4.63
N ARG A 245 22.08 8.05 -3.78
CA ARG A 245 22.97 7.20 -2.98
C ARG A 245 23.77 6.22 -3.84
N LEU A 246 23.18 5.71 -4.93
CA LEU A 246 23.90 4.88 -5.91
C LEU A 246 24.99 5.67 -6.65
N GLU A 247 24.80 6.98 -6.82
CA GLU A 247 25.82 7.92 -7.33
C GLU A 247 26.84 8.37 -6.26
N GLY A 248 26.71 7.90 -5.02
CA GLY A 248 27.64 8.18 -3.92
C GLY A 248 27.27 9.38 -3.04
N ALA A 249 26.05 9.91 -3.15
CA ALA A 249 25.56 10.93 -2.23
C ALA A 249 25.29 10.34 -0.81
N PRO A 250 25.41 11.14 0.25
CA PRO A 250 24.99 10.72 1.59
C PRO A 250 23.45 10.55 1.64
N PRO A 251 22.94 9.65 2.50
CA PRO A 251 21.49 9.47 2.67
C PRO A 251 20.80 10.75 3.11
N ALA A 252 19.65 11.06 2.51
CA ALA A 252 18.79 12.14 2.97
C ALA A 252 18.11 11.78 4.31
N ALA A 253 17.81 12.81 5.11
CA ALA A 253 17.12 12.68 6.39
C ALA A 253 15.59 12.49 6.20
N LEU A 254 15.19 11.38 5.55
CA LEU A 254 13.78 11.09 5.23
C LEU A 254 13.10 10.16 6.24
N GLY A 255 13.87 9.51 7.12
CA GLY A 255 13.36 8.50 8.05
C GLY A 255 12.26 9.03 8.99
N ASP A 256 12.41 10.25 9.51
CA ASP A 256 11.44 10.86 10.42
C ASP A 256 10.12 11.21 9.70
N ALA A 257 10.21 11.73 8.48
CA ALA A 257 9.04 12.04 7.66
C ALA A 257 8.25 10.77 7.33
N ALA A 258 8.96 9.72 6.90
CA ALA A 258 8.34 8.43 6.58
C ALA A 258 7.74 7.76 7.84
N ALA A 259 8.42 7.80 8.98
CA ALA A 259 7.90 7.25 10.24
C ALA A 259 6.66 8.01 10.73
N SER A 260 6.68 9.35 10.66
CA SER A 260 5.54 10.20 11.02
C SER A 260 4.31 9.93 10.14
N LEU A 261 4.53 9.74 8.84
CA LEU A 261 3.49 9.40 7.89
C LEU A 261 2.88 8.03 8.20
N VAL A 262 3.71 6.99 8.34
CA VAL A 262 3.26 5.61 8.65
C VAL A 262 2.39 5.60 9.90
N GLU A 263 2.84 6.29 10.93
CA GLU A 263 2.10 6.42 12.18
C GLU A 263 0.78 7.19 12.00
N SER A 264 0.76 8.25 11.19
CA SER A 264 -0.48 9.00 10.91
C SER A 264 -1.51 8.17 10.16
N VAL A 265 -1.08 7.34 9.20
CA VAL A 265 -1.97 6.41 8.48
C VAL A 265 -2.52 5.36 9.43
N LYS A 266 -1.67 4.75 10.27
CA LYS A 266 -2.11 3.75 11.26
C LYS A 266 -3.18 4.30 12.21
N ARG A 267 -2.96 5.48 12.79
CA ARG A 267 -3.96 6.14 13.64
C ARG A 267 -5.28 6.41 12.91
N THR A 268 -5.21 6.71 11.62
CA THR A 268 -6.41 6.97 10.79
C THR A 268 -7.19 5.69 10.51
N ILE A 269 -6.50 4.57 10.32
CA ILE A 269 -7.11 3.24 10.21
C ILE A 269 -7.79 2.88 11.55
N ASP A 270 -7.03 2.93 12.64
CA ASP A 270 -7.51 2.54 13.98
C ASP A 270 -8.69 3.42 14.44
N GLY A 271 -8.61 4.74 14.19
CA GLY A 271 -9.67 5.67 14.53
C GLY A 271 -10.93 5.55 13.66
N GLY A 272 -10.82 5.02 12.45
CA GLY A 272 -11.98 4.80 11.57
C GLY A 272 -12.86 3.62 12.00
N GLU A 273 -12.25 2.57 12.56
CA GLU A 273 -12.98 1.39 13.05
C GLU A 273 -13.89 1.70 14.24
N GLU A 274 -13.48 2.62 15.13
CA GLU A 274 -14.30 3.06 16.27
C GLU A 274 -15.52 3.91 15.85
N ASN A 275 -15.39 4.65 14.73
CA ASN A 275 -16.41 5.61 14.29
C ASN A 275 -17.58 4.93 13.55
N GLU A 276 -17.33 3.87 12.78
CA GLU A 276 -18.36 3.21 11.97
C GLU A 276 -19.28 2.31 12.83
N TRP A 277 -18.72 1.60 13.81
CA TRP A 277 -19.50 0.77 14.75
C TRP A 277 -20.14 1.59 15.87
N GLY A 278 -19.52 2.70 16.29
CA GLY A 278 -20.08 3.61 17.29
C GLY A 278 -21.32 4.37 16.82
N LEU A 279 -21.40 4.72 15.53
CA LEU A 279 -22.54 5.41 14.94
C LEU A 279 -23.72 4.46 14.64
N LEU A 280 -23.45 3.23 14.22
CA LEU A 280 -24.49 2.22 14.01
C LEU A 280 -25.13 1.72 15.33
N GLN A 281 -24.38 1.66 16.43
CA GLN A 281 -24.95 1.37 17.76
C GLN A 281 -25.79 2.51 18.35
N GLN A 282 -25.44 3.77 18.07
CA GLN A 282 -26.23 4.93 18.50
C GLN A 282 -27.53 5.10 17.69
N ALA A 283 -27.53 4.75 16.40
CA ALA A 283 -28.73 4.76 15.57
C ALA A 283 -29.76 3.66 15.97
N SER A 284 -29.30 2.55 16.53
CA SER A 284 -30.17 1.45 17.01
C SER A 284 -30.82 1.75 18.37
N THR A 285 -30.22 2.61 19.20
CA THR A 285 -30.69 2.90 20.57
C THR A 285 -31.62 4.12 20.68
N ALA A 286 -31.73 4.94 19.62
CA ALA A 286 -32.64 6.09 19.57
C ALA A 286 -34.08 5.73 19.13
N GLY A 287 -34.37 4.45 18.90
CA GLY A 287 -35.67 3.94 18.44
C GLY A 287 -36.44 3.13 19.49
N GLY A 288 -36.83 3.76 20.60
CA GLY A 288 -37.89 3.24 21.47
C GLY A 288 -37.69 3.58 22.95
N PRO A 289 -38.75 3.54 23.79
CA PRO A 289 -40.16 3.21 23.50
C PRO A 289 -41.10 4.43 23.31
#